data_AF-A0A0A9XTA8-F1
#
_entry.id   AF-A0A0A9XTA8-F1
#
_cell.length_a   1.000
_cell.length_b   1.000
_cell.length_c   1.000
_cell.angle_alpha   90.00
_cell.angle_beta   90.00
_cell.angle_gamma   90.00
#
_symmetry.space_group_name_H-M   'P 1'
#
loop_
_entity.id
_entity.type
_entity.pdbx_description
1 polymer ?
#
loop_
_entity_poly.entity_id
_entity_poly.type
_entity_poly.pdbx_seq_one_letter_code
_entity_poly.pdbx_strand_id
1 'polypeptide(L)'
;MEISKNGLTKQLVCIEYPGLVQNVDNMLETLGGIQEVSRVNTQKNRRLELRFRPNDTYCKPACGDRVKTNAVLLKITVRVKKNRPADEEDSEHNVIRCEIVGRIQTAFRFKSICDFQFLPMFQDASGRMMDISATLLPQRLDGDFLQQWVDGPANYFLPPAAFSRIDSQSLNTYMYRKDAKDSVGPNEGPLIGRTRKRRSGHAIFVSFDIGLIPVKPREKALKFLEVKFLSGIQYEKIKKCFDERPVWSKLALMCVTGYQHDQLKYLLPSVAYYFVTGPFRVMWVRFGYDPRREPASRIYQTLDYRIRAPAGLLSKVKAKRSYANYLLPTKSTHPGAKSVVISKDTLSSDNVEAEEDEIHKTSYQFVPGTLPPARQLFYQYCDVKAPEIEAMLSRLPKVSPSMTCDPKHGWLPPGFDSQCRTIINKYVLDLLKSSVSEDSFKDDEYADDSTDGEQIPWDEEFEDEDIDDDAN
;
A
#
# COMPACT_ATOMS: atom_id res chain seq x y z
N MET A 1 -0.57 55.56 22.63
CA MET A 1 0.02 55.28 21.31
C MET A 1 -1.12 54.93 20.35
N GLU A 2 -1.34 55.72 19.31
CA GLU A 2 -2.34 55.40 18.28
C GLU A 2 -1.75 54.41 17.28
N ILE A 3 -2.45 53.31 17.04
CA ILE A 3 -2.04 52.30 16.05
C ILE A 3 -2.61 52.71 14.71
N SER A 4 -1.75 52.91 13.71
CA SER A 4 -2.20 53.17 12.35
C SER A 4 -2.87 51.92 11.76
N LYS A 5 -4.13 52.05 11.33
CA LYS A 5 -4.98 50.93 10.87
C LYS A 5 -4.99 50.75 9.34
N ASN A 6 -4.23 51.55 8.60
CA ASN A 6 -4.30 51.63 7.14
C ASN A 6 -3.96 50.32 6.42
N GLY A 7 -3.18 49.42 7.02
CA GLY A 7 -2.84 48.13 6.42
C GLY A 7 -3.91 47.04 6.55
N LEU A 8 -5.03 47.25 7.24
CA LEU A 8 -6.04 46.21 7.44
C LEU A 8 -6.69 45.69 6.15
N THR A 9 -6.64 46.45 5.06
CA THR A 9 -7.15 46.04 3.74
C THR A 9 -6.16 45.17 2.96
N LYS A 10 -4.88 45.15 3.33
CA LYS A 10 -3.85 44.34 2.66
C LYS A 10 -3.85 42.92 3.22
N GLN A 11 -3.99 41.94 2.34
CA GLN A 11 -3.81 40.53 2.68
C GLN A 11 -2.38 40.09 2.39
N LEU A 12 -1.78 39.42 3.37
CA LEU A 12 -0.45 38.87 3.32
C LEU A 12 -0.49 37.36 3.59
N VAL A 13 0.52 36.67 3.11
CA VAL A 13 0.76 35.24 3.39
C VAL A 13 2.02 35.14 4.24
N CYS A 14 1.97 34.32 5.29
CA CYS A 14 3.12 34.04 6.14
C CYS A 14 3.72 32.69 5.79
N ILE A 15 5.05 32.61 5.79
CA ILE A 15 5.78 31.34 5.69
C ILE A 15 6.62 31.26 6.96
N GLU A 16 6.28 30.33 7.85
CA GLU A 16 7.06 30.05 9.05
C GLU A 16 8.23 29.14 8.65
N TYR A 17 9.27 29.75 8.07
CA TYR A 17 10.45 29.04 7.57
C TYR A 17 11.22 28.39 8.74
N PRO A 18 11.59 27.10 8.66
CA PRO A 18 12.16 26.36 9.78
C PRO A 18 13.65 26.61 10.03
N GLY A 19 14.30 27.50 9.24
CA GLY A 19 15.71 27.84 9.37
C GLY A 19 15.94 29.32 9.70
N LEU A 20 17.20 29.66 10.01
CA LEU A 20 17.61 31.05 10.18
C LEU A 20 17.76 31.73 8.81
N VAL A 21 17.00 32.80 8.57
CA VAL A 21 17.07 33.55 7.30
C VAL A 21 18.10 34.66 7.41
N GLN A 22 19.27 34.44 6.80
CA GLN A 22 20.30 35.48 6.62
C GLN A 22 20.20 36.17 5.26
N ASN A 23 19.81 35.43 4.22
CA ASN A 23 19.60 35.90 2.87
C ASN A 23 18.22 35.43 2.37
N VAL A 24 17.40 36.39 1.93
CA VAL A 24 16.02 36.14 1.50
C VAL A 24 15.96 35.41 0.16
N ASP A 25 16.88 35.71 -0.76
CA ASP A 25 16.91 35.09 -2.09
C ASP A 25 17.27 33.61 -1.98
N ASN A 26 18.28 33.26 -1.18
CA ASN A 26 18.64 31.87 -0.91
C ASN A 26 17.50 31.12 -0.22
N MET A 27 16.77 31.77 0.69
CA MET A 27 15.60 31.17 1.36
C MET A 27 14.44 30.95 0.38
N LEU A 28 14.24 31.85 -0.59
CA LEU A 28 13.24 31.64 -1.63
C LEU A 28 13.66 30.51 -2.58
N GLU A 29 14.94 30.38 -2.91
CA GLU A 29 15.46 29.30 -3.75
C GLU A 29 15.18 27.91 -3.15
N THR A 30 15.33 27.73 -1.83
CA THR A 30 14.99 26.47 -1.15
C THR A 30 13.50 26.13 -1.20
N LEU A 31 12.63 27.12 -1.42
CA LEU A 31 11.18 26.95 -1.60
C LEU A 31 10.76 26.80 -3.08
N GLY A 32 11.71 26.64 -3.99
CA GLY A 32 11.46 26.58 -5.45
C GLY A 32 11.27 27.95 -6.11
N GLY A 33 11.61 29.03 -5.40
CA GLY A 33 11.50 30.41 -5.86
C GLY A 33 10.11 31.02 -5.67
N ILE A 34 10.01 32.33 -5.94
CA ILE A 34 8.78 33.09 -5.71
C ILE A 34 7.60 32.61 -6.60
N GLN A 35 7.91 32.05 -7.77
CA GLN A 35 6.90 31.51 -8.69
C GLN A 35 6.24 30.27 -8.11
N GLU A 36 7.03 29.35 -7.54
CA GLU A 36 6.51 28.14 -6.91
C GLU A 36 5.70 28.47 -5.65
N VAL A 37 6.20 29.38 -4.81
CA VAL A 37 5.46 29.89 -3.64
C VAL A 37 4.11 30.47 -4.05
N SER A 38 4.08 31.27 -5.12
CA SER A 38 2.85 31.88 -5.64
C SER A 38 1.89 30.82 -6.19
N ARG A 39 2.42 29.82 -6.92
CA ARG A 39 1.65 28.70 -7.47
C ARG A 39 1.00 27.88 -6.36
N VAL A 40 1.78 27.45 -5.37
CA VAL A 40 1.26 26.73 -4.20
C VAL A 40 0.24 27.57 -3.46
N ASN A 41 0.45 28.88 -3.33
CA ASN A 41 -0.53 29.76 -2.69
C ASN A 41 -1.90 29.79 -3.41
N THR A 42 -1.93 29.70 -4.74
CA THR A 42 -3.20 29.59 -5.50
C THR A 42 -3.85 28.21 -5.41
N GLN A 43 -3.07 27.14 -5.33
CA GLN A 43 -3.55 25.77 -5.30
C GLN A 43 -3.77 25.28 -3.86
N LYS A 44 -5.03 25.26 -3.42
CA LYS A 44 -5.38 24.92 -2.03
C LYS A 44 -4.96 23.50 -1.60
N ASN A 45 -4.86 22.56 -2.55
CA ASN A 45 -4.55 21.15 -2.29
C ASN A 45 -3.04 20.83 -2.33
N ARG A 46 -2.17 21.84 -2.45
CA ARG A 46 -0.71 21.66 -2.45
C ARG A 46 -0.09 22.12 -1.16
N ARG A 47 0.93 21.39 -0.72
CA ARG A 47 1.81 21.76 0.38
C ARG A 47 3.01 22.52 -0.17
N LEU A 48 3.60 23.39 0.64
CA LEU A 48 4.79 24.13 0.25
C LEU A 48 6.01 23.25 0.44
N GLU A 49 6.75 22.97 -0.64
CA GLU A 49 7.98 22.17 -0.57
C GLU A 49 9.16 23.02 -0.12
N LEU A 50 9.97 22.47 0.78
CA LEU A 50 11.25 23.01 1.21
C LEU A 50 12.36 22.01 0.90
N ARG A 51 13.27 22.39 0.00
CA ARG A 51 14.45 21.60 -0.38
C ARG A 51 15.70 22.27 0.18
N PHE A 52 16.30 21.63 1.18
CA PHE A 52 17.55 22.11 1.77
C PHE A 52 18.73 22.11 0.78
N ARG A 53 18.65 21.30 -0.29
CA ARG A 53 19.63 21.23 -1.38
C ARG A 53 18.92 21.49 -2.70
N PRO A 54 18.66 22.76 -3.08
CA PRO A 54 17.86 23.10 -4.26
C PRO A 54 18.49 22.60 -5.57
N ASN A 55 19.82 22.48 -5.62
CA ASN A 55 20.55 21.97 -6.78
C ASN A 55 20.56 20.44 -6.90
N ASP A 56 20.11 19.70 -5.89
CA ASP A 56 19.99 18.23 -5.98
C ASP A 56 18.54 17.83 -6.32
N THR A 57 18.38 17.28 -7.53
CA THR A 57 17.11 16.75 -8.03
C THR A 57 16.53 15.64 -7.14
N TYR A 58 17.37 14.84 -6.48
CA TYR A 58 16.96 13.72 -5.63
C TYR A 58 16.73 14.12 -4.18
N CYS A 59 16.94 15.39 -3.82
CA CYS A 59 16.66 15.89 -2.48
C CYS A 59 15.17 15.78 -2.18
N LYS A 60 14.81 14.90 -1.24
CA LYS A 60 13.44 14.82 -0.72
C LYS A 60 13.08 16.12 0.01
N PRO A 61 11.93 16.75 -0.28
CA PRO A 61 11.53 17.99 0.37
C PRO A 61 10.96 17.73 1.77
N ALA A 62 11.08 18.72 2.66
CA ALA A 62 10.19 18.86 3.79
C ALA A 62 8.93 19.61 3.36
N CYS A 63 7.77 19.26 3.91
CA CYS A 63 6.49 19.84 3.48
C CYS A 63 5.92 20.81 4.53
N GLY A 64 5.51 21.98 4.05
CA GLY A 64 4.84 23.03 4.81
C GLY A 64 3.33 22.96 4.61
N ASP A 65 2.61 22.80 5.72
CA ASP A 65 1.15 22.72 5.73
C ASP A 65 0.52 24.10 5.71
N ARG A 66 -0.55 24.23 4.91
CA ARG A 66 -1.35 25.45 4.88
C ARG A 66 -2.27 25.50 6.10
N VAL A 67 -2.11 26.54 6.90
CA VAL A 67 -2.92 26.81 8.10
C VAL A 67 -3.68 28.11 7.90
N LYS A 68 -4.99 28.09 8.19
CA LYS A 68 -5.80 29.31 8.27
C LYS A 68 -5.50 30.02 9.59
N THR A 69 -5.19 31.30 9.52
CA THR A 69 -4.83 32.12 10.69
C THR A 69 -5.60 33.44 10.69
N ASN A 70 -5.67 34.12 11.83
CA ASN A 70 -6.20 35.47 11.95
C ASN A 70 -5.13 36.40 12.55
N ALA A 71 -3.94 36.40 11.97
CA ALA A 71 -2.80 37.18 12.47
C ALA A 71 -2.71 38.54 11.76
N VAL A 72 -1.95 39.48 12.34
CA VAL A 72 -1.71 40.82 11.80
C VAL A 72 -0.21 41.09 11.87
N LEU A 73 0.37 41.61 10.78
CA LEU A 73 1.76 42.04 10.76
C LEU A 73 1.84 43.49 11.25
N LEU A 74 2.63 43.71 12.31
CA LEU A 74 2.86 45.02 12.90
C LEU A 74 4.27 45.50 12.56
N LYS A 75 4.38 46.76 12.13
CA LYS A 75 5.66 47.48 12.03
C LYS A 75 5.79 48.38 13.25
N ILE A 76 6.80 48.09 14.07
CA ILE A 76 7.08 48.82 15.30
C ILE A 76 8.35 49.64 15.09
N THR A 77 8.25 50.96 15.29
CA THR A 77 9.42 51.86 15.23
C THR A 77 9.81 52.22 16.65
N VAL A 78 11.05 51.91 17.04
CA VAL A 78 11.58 52.13 18.39
C VAL A 78 12.71 53.15 18.37
N ARG A 79 12.86 53.92 19.45
CA ARG A 79 14.02 54.82 19.62
C ARG A 79 15.19 54.05 20.23
N VAL A 80 16.32 53.98 19.53
CA VAL A 80 17.55 53.35 20.04
C VAL A 80 18.52 54.43 20.53
N LYS A 81 19.02 54.32 21.77
CA LYS A 81 20.08 55.21 22.30
C LYS A 81 21.43 54.78 21.69
N LYS A 82 22.25 55.75 21.24
CA LYS A 82 23.50 55.53 20.48
C LYS A 82 24.67 54.97 21.31
N ASN A 83 24.70 55.17 22.63
CA ASN A 83 25.72 54.64 23.55
C ASN A 83 25.05 53.65 24.52
N ARG A 84 25.01 52.37 24.16
CA ARG A 84 24.54 51.29 25.04
C ARG A 84 25.73 50.52 25.61
N PRO A 85 25.84 50.36 26.94
CA PRO A 85 26.65 49.29 27.55
C PRO A 85 26.05 47.92 27.16
N ALA A 86 26.87 46.89 27.02
CA ALA A 86 26.45 45.57 26.54
C ALA A 86 25.56 44.79 27.53
N ASP A 87 25.51 45.20 28.80
CA ASP A 87 24.96 44.39 29.90
C ASP A 87 23.55 44.81 30.39
N GLU A 88 22.86 45.74 29.72
CA GLU A 88 21.48 46.14 30.07
C GLU A 88 20.45 45.55 29.09
N GLU A 89 20.08 44.27 29.26
CA GLU A 89 19.04 43.60 28.47
C GLU A 89 17.62 44.14 28.75
N ASP A 90 17.38 44.76 29.91
CA ASP A 90 16.05 45.18 30.40
C ASP A 90 15.83 46.71 30.38
N SER A 91 16.22 47.40 29.29
CA SER A 91 15.80 48.79 29.10
C SER A 91 14.48 48.88 28.32
N GLU A 92 13.48 49.55 28.90
CA GLU A 92 12.19 49.85 28.26
C GLU A 92 12.43 50.43 26.86
N HIS A 93 12.05 49.65 25.84
CA HIS A 93 12.13 50.09 24.46
C HIS A 93 11.06 51.16 24.25
N ASN A 94 11.48 52.42 24.14
CA ASN A 94 10.57 53.53 23.83
C ASN A 94 10.04 53.38 22.41
N VAL A 95 8.88 52.73 22.28
CA VAL A 95 8.14 52.61 21.03
C VAL A 95 7.65 53.99 20.62
N ILE A 96 7.97 54.41 19.40
CA ILE A 96 7.60 55.72 18.83
C ILE A 96 6.30 55.59 18.05
N ARG A 97 6.19 54.52 17.24
CA ARG A 97 5.09 54.33 16.29
C ARG A 97 4.79 52.85 16.11
N CYS A 98 3.51 52.52 16.04
CA CYS A 98 3.03 51.18 15.73
C CYS A 98 2.05 51.25 14.55
N GLU A 99 2.30 50.44 13.52
CA GLU A 99 1.49 50.42 12.31
C GLU A 99 1.08 49.01 11.94
N ILE A 100 -0.18 48.83 11.57
CA ILE A 100 -0.65 47.59 10.95
C ILE A 100 -0.23 47.62 9.47
N VAL A 101 0.57 46.65 9.06
CA VAL A 101 1.04 46.48 7.69
C VAL A 101 0.05 45.67 6.85
N GLY A 102 -0.54 44.62 7.43
CA GLY A 102 -1.40 43.69 6.71
C GLY A 102 -1.99 42.60 7.60
N ARG A 103 -3.05 41.94 7.11
CA ARG A 103 -3.67 40.77 7.74
C ARG A 103 -3.12 39.49 7.13
N ILE A 104 -2.82 38.50 7.97
CA ILE A 104 -2.31 37.19 7.58
C ILE A 104 -3.42 36.17 7.80
N GLN A 105 -4.06 35.78 6.69
CA GLN A 105 -5.13 34.78 6.70
C GLN A 105 -4.62 33.35 6.44
N THR A 106 -3.47 33.25 5.79
CA THR A 106 -2.84 31.98 5.43
C THR A 106 -1.39 31.99 5.91
N ALA A 107 -1.02 30.94 6.64
CA ALA A 107 0.36 30.66 7.04
C ALA A 107 0.77 29.27 6.54
N PHE A 108 2.01 29.11 6.07
CA PHE A 108 2.62 27.82 5.82
C PHE A 108 3.52 27.43 6.99
N ARG A 109 3.32 26.23 7.56
CA ARG A 109 4.06 25.72 8.72
C ARG A 109 4.72 24.39 8.43
N PHE A 110 6.01 24.29 8.67
CA PHE A 110 6.78 23.05 8.48
C PHE A 110 6.79 22.24 9.78
N LYS A 111 5.73 21.48 10.02
CA LYS A 111 5.62 20.56 11.17
C LYS A 111 6.06 19.14 10.85
N SER A 112 6.08 18.78 9.57
CA SER A 112 6.50 17.46 9.11
C SER A 112 8.01 17.27 9.22
N ILE A 113 8.40 16.03 9.47
CA ILE A 113 9.79 15.58 9.40
C ILE A 113 10.16 15.35 7.92
N CYS A 114 11.42 15.58 7.59
CA CYS A 114 11.98 15.22 6.30
C CYS A 114 11.98 13.69 6.10
N ASP A 115 11.77 13.26 4.86
CA ASP A 115 11.90 11.86 4.47
C ASP A 115 13.36 11.38 4.50
N PHE A 116 13.58 10.07 4.42
CA PHE A 116 14.92 9.51 4.26
C PHE A 116 15.57 10.03 2.98
N GLN A 117 16.84 10.43 3.09
CA GLN A 117 17.63 10.87 1.95
C GLN A 117 18.54 9.74 1.49
N PHE A 118 18.59 9.53 0.18
CA PHE A 118 19.51 8.60 -0.45
C PHE A 118 20.27 9.35 -1.53
N LEU A 119 21.59 9.42 -1.41
CA LEU A 119 22.43 10.22 -2.29
C LEU A 119 22.85 9.42 -3.52
N PRO A 120 22.84 10.02 -4.73
CA PRO A 120 23.31 9.40 -5.96
C PRO A 120 24.82 9.23 -5.95
N MET A 121 25.31 8.27 -5.19
CA MET A 121 26.74 8.00 -5.02
C MET A 121 27.06 6.55 -5.38
N PHE A 122 28.21 6.34 -6.01
CA PHE A 122 28.73 5.00 -6.35
C PHE A 122 30.19 4.84 -5.91
N GLN A 123 30.58 3.63 -5.50
CA GLN A 123 31.98 3.34 -5.16
C GLN A 123 32.77 3.02 -6.41
N ASP A 124 33.87 3.73 -6.63
CA ASP A 124 34.83 3.38 -7.68
C ASP A 124 35.66 2.13 -7.31
N ALA A 125 36.48 1.67 -8.25
CA ALA A 125 37.37 0.52 -8.04
C ALA A 125 38.42 0.73 -6.93
N SER A 126 38.64 1.98 -6.50
CA SER A 126 39.53 2.34 -5.39
C SER A 126 38.81 2.43 -4.03
N GLY A 127 37.48 2.22 -4.01
CA GLY A 127 36.63 2.34 -2.82
C GLY A 127 36.19 3.77 -2.51
N ARG A 128 36.46 4.75 -3.37
CA ARG A 128 36.06 6.14 -3.19
C ARG A 128 34.62 6.36 -3.68
N MET A 129 33.84 7.07 -2.88
CA MET A 129 32.47 7.48 -3.26
C MET A 129 32.51 8.61 -4.30
N MET A 130 31.89 8.41 -5.45
CA MET A 130 31.72 9.39 -6.53
C MET A 130 30.26 9.76 -6.71
N ASP A 131 29.97 11.04 -6.93
CA ASP A 131 28.63 11.53 -7.28
C ASP A 131 28.31 11.17 -8.72
N ILE A 132 27.19 10.48 -8.93
CA ILE A 132 26.70 10.03 -10.23
C ILE A 132 25.48 10.82 -10.72
N SER A 133 25.03 11.85 -9.99
CA SER A 133 23.83 12.64 -10.30
C SER A 133 23.75 13.09 -11.76
N ALA A 134 24.86 13.59 -12.33
CA ALA A 134 24.95 14.06 -13.72
C ALA A 134 24.89 12.96 -14.79
N THR A 135 25.00 11.68 -14.40
CA THR A 135 24.97 10.52 -15.31
C THR A 135 23.60 9.84 -15.38
N LEU A 136 22.72 10.15 -14.42
CA LEU A 136 21.43 9.47 -14.25
C LEU A 136 20.38 9.91 -15.28
N LEU A 137 20.54 11.10 -15.85
CA LEU A 137 19.70 11.60 -16.92
C LEU A 137 20.58 11.92 -18.14
N PRO A 138 20.08 11.65 -19.37
CA PRO A 138 20.79 12.02 -20.57
C PRO A 138 20.88 13.55 -20.65
N GLN A 139 22.09 14.08 -20.82
CA GLN A 139 22.33 15.53 -20.92
C GLN A 139 21.71 16.12 -22.18
N ARG A 140 21.54 15.29 -23.22
CA ARG A 140 20.97 15.66 -24.50
C ARG A 140 20.04 14.54 -24.99
N LEU A 141 19.04 14.93 -25.77
CA LEU A 141 18.02 14.02 -26.30
C LEU A 141 18.16 13.79 -27.83
N ASP A 142 19.32 14.11 -28.41
CA ASP A 142 19.62 13.85 -29.81
C ASP A 142 19.91 12.36 -30.06
N GLY A 143 19.45 11.86 -31.22
CA GLY A 143 19.32 10.43 -31.50
C GLY A 143 20.57 9.60 -31.21
N ASP A 144 21.71 9.98 -31.80
CA ASP A 144 22.96 9.21 -31.66
C ASP A 144 23.47 9.19 -30.22
N PHE A 145 23.40 10.32 -29.51
CA PHE A 145 23.83 10.41 -28.11
C PHE A 145 22.90 9.62 -27.19
N LEU A 146 21.57 9.76 -27.37
CA LEU A 146 20.59 9.06 -26.56
C LEU A 146 20.72 7.55 -26.73
N GLN A 147 20.92 7.07 -27.96
CA GLN A 147 21.12 5.65 -28.22
C GLN A 147 22.39 5.12 -27.54
N GLN A 148 23.50 5.85 -27.66
CA GLN A 148 24.74 5.50 -26.97
C GLN A 148 24.60 5.48 -25.44
N TRP A 149 23.81 6.41 -24.88
CA TRP A 149 23.55 6.46 -23.43
C TRP A 149 22.67 5.28 -22.97
N VAL A 150 21.62 4.93 -23.74
CA VAL A 150 20.72 3.81 -23.43
C VAL A 150 21.45 2.46 -23.51
N ASP A 151 22.30 2.28 -24.52
CA ASP A 151 23.06 1.04 -24.72
C ASP A 151 24.31 0.95 -23.82
N GLY A 152 24.67 2.06 -23.17
CA GLY A 152 25.83 2.16 -22.28
C GLY A 152 25.61 1.51 -20.91
N PRO A 153 26.69 1.20 -20.18
CA PRO A 153 26.60 0.73 -18.80
C PRO A 153 26.03 1.83 -17.90
N ALA A 154 24.93 1.54 -17.20
CA ALA A 154 24.28 2.47 -16.28
C ALA A 154 24.47 2.05 -14.82
N ASN A 155 24.72 3.04 -13.95
CA ASN A 155 24.71 2.83 -12.51
C ASN A 155 23.26 2.75 -12.01
N TYR A 156 22.92 1.72 -11.25
CA TYR A 156 21.56 1.53 -10.73
C TYR A 156 21.28 2.51 -9.58
N PHE A 157 20.55 3.58 -9.88
CA PHE A 157 20.05 4.53 -8.88
C PHE A 157 18.60 4.89 -9.18
N LEU A 158 17.67 4.11 -8.62
CA LEU A 158 16.23 4.30 -8.78
C LEU A 158 15.57 4.31 -7.40
N PRO A 159 15.79 5.37 -6.58
CA PRO A 159 15.17 5.47 -5.28
C PRO A 159 13.64 5.62 -5.45
N PRO A 160 12.84 5.11 -4.51
CA PRO A 160 11.40 5.35 -4.51
C PRO A 160 11.08 6.85 -4.43
N ALA A 161 9.90 7.25 -4.90
CA ALA A 161 9.44 8.63 -4.84
C ALA A 161 9.36 9.16 -3.40
N ALA A 162 8.97 8.30 -2.45
CA ALA A 162 9.05 8.54 -1.02
C ALA A 162 9.53 7.25 -0.32
N PHE A 163 10.42 7.38 0.66
CA PHE A 163 10.89 6.26 1.49
C PHE A 163 9.95 6.05 2.68
N SER A 164 9.51 7.13 3.31
CA SER A 164 8.51 7.13 4.37
C SER A 164 7.10 7.32 3.81
N ARG A 165 6.16 6.57 4.37
CA ARG A 165 4.73 6.73 4.06
C ARG A 165 4.05 7.80 4.91
N ILE A 166 4.71 8.27 5.96
CA ILE A 166 4.18 9.22 6.93
C ILE A 166 5.29 10.21 7.26
N ASP A 167 4.97 11.49 7.18
CA ASP A 167 5.89 12.60 7.45
C ASP A 167 5.53 13.35 8.74
N SER A 168 4.42 13.01 9.40
CA SER A 168 3.99 13.56 10.68
C SER A 168 4.24 12.58 11.83
N GLN A 169 4.64 13.11 12.98
CA GLN A 169 4.65 12.34 14.22
C GLN A 169 3.20 12.18 14.69
N SER A 170 2.55 11.06 14.36
CA SER A 170 1.34 10.69 15.09
C SER A 170 1.74 10.44 16.54
N LEU A 171 1.28 11.32 17.44
CA LEU A 171 1.47 11.26 18.89
C LEU A 171 1.08 9.89 19.51
N ASN A 172 0.39 9.03 18.76
CA ASN A 172 -0.06 7.70 19.18
C ASN A 172 0.82 6.53 18.72
N THR A 173 1.99 6.76 18.09
CA THR A 173 2.78 5.68 17.47
C THR A 173 4.15 5.45 18.08
N TYR A 174 4.62 6.30 18.98
CA TYR A 174 5.81 5.98 19.80
C TYR A 174 5.45 5.01 20.93
N MET A 175 4.96 3.83 20.57
CA MET A 175 4.95 2.68 21.45
C MET A 175 6.39 2.16 21.51
N TYR A 176 7.19 2.72 22.41
CA TYR A 176 8.49 2.14 22.74
C TYR A 176 8.26 0.68 23.12
N ARG A 177 8.64 -0.24 22.23
CA ARG A 177 8.69 -1.66 22.51
C ARG A 177 10.13 -1.96 22.87
N LYS A 178 10.36 -2.42 24.09
CA LYS A 178 11.62 -3.09 24.38
C LYS A 178 11.71 -4.26 23.41
N ASP A 179 12.81 -4.34 22.66
CA ASP A 179 13.14 -5.57 21.96
C ASP A 179 13.14 -6.68 23.02
N ALA A 180 12.30 -7.71 22.80
CA ALA A 180 12.41 -8.91 23.60
C ALA A 180 13.83 -9.43 23.37
N LYS A 181 14.58 -9.71 24.45
CA LYS A 181 15.88 -10.37 24.32
C LYS A 181 15.64 -11.62 23.49
N ASP A 182 16.20 -11.67 22.28
CA ASP A 182 16.20 -12.90 21.49
C ASP A 182 16.72 -14.00 22.42
N SER A 183 15.89 -15.02 22.66
CA SER A 183 16.35 -16.19 23.40
C SER A 183 17.54 -16.73 22.62
N VAL A 184 18.68 -16.78 23.31
CA VAL A 184 19.99 -17.21 22.78
C VAL A 184 19.88 -18.67 22.35
N GLY A 185 19.33 -18.89 21.15
CA GLY A 185 19.44 -20.12 20.40
C GLY A 185 20.63 -20.03 19.44
N PRO A 186 21.18 -21.17 18.99
CA PRO A 186 22.49 -21.24 18.34
C PRO A 186 22.55 -20.68 16.90
N ASN A 187 21.49 -20.02 16.42
CA ASN A 187 21.48 -19.42 15.09
C ASN A 187 21.50 -17.90 15.23
N GLU A 188 22.64 -17.31 14.87
CA GLU A 188 22.81 -15.88 14.66
C GLU A 188 21.77 -15.40 13.63
N GLY A 189 20.68 -14.83 14.12
CA GLY A 189 19.65 -14.21 13.29
C GLY A 189 20.22 -12.99 12.55
N PRO A 190 19.52 -12.48 11.52
CA PRO A 190 19.95 -11.30 10.79
C PRO A 190 20.17 -10.09 11.72
N LEU A 191 21.24 -9.33 11.48
CA LEU A 191 21.69 -8.16 12.25
C LEU A 191 20.60 -7.08 12.46
N ILE A 192 19.60 -7.04 11.58
CA ILE A 192 18.38 -6.24 11.71
C ILE A 192 17.35 -7.12 12.43
N GLY A 193 17.15 -6.85 13.72
CA GLY A 193 16.13 -7.50 14.53
C GLY A 193 14.76 -7.44 13.84
N ARG A 194 14.13 -8.59 13.62
CA ARG A 194 12.77 -8.62 13.06
C ARG A 194 11.82 -8.11 14.13
N THR A 195 11.27 -6.92 13.94
CA THR A 195 10.29 -6.28 14.86
C THR A 195 9.03 -7.13 15.09
N ARG A 196 8.80 -8.16 14.26
CA ARG A 196 7.85 -9.25 14.48
C ARG A 196 8.54 -10.60 14.26
N LYS A 197 8.49 -11.49 15.26
CA LYS A 197 8.73 -12.92 15.09
C LYS A 197 7.80 -13.43 13.98
N ARG A 198 8.32 -14.24 13.04
CA ARG A 198 7.51 -14.78 11.94
C ARG A 198 6.43 -15.67 12.54
N ARG A 199 5.18 -15.18 12.54
CA ARG A 199 4.03 -15.91 13.06
C ARG A 199 3.80 -17.12 12.18
N SER A 200 3.78 -18.31 12.77
CA SER A 200 3.70 -19.54 11.99
C SER A 200 2.35 -20.16 12.23
N GLY A 201 1.37 -19.88 11.37
CA GLY A 201 0.09 -20.58 11.35
C GLY A 201 0.16 -22.08 11.04
N HIS A 202 1.34 -22.69 11.19
CA HIS A 202 1.70 -24.10 11.01
C HIS A 202 1.28 -24.74 9.68
N ALA A 203 0.74 -23.97 8.74
CA ALA A 203 0.48 -24.35 7.37
C ALA A 203 1.78 -24.67 6.62
N ILE A 204 1.68 -25.60 5.67
CA ILE A 204 2.78 -25.94 4.78
C ILE A 204 2.58 -25.18 3.47
N PHE A 205 3.40 -24.14 3.26
CA PHE A 205 3.45 -23.36 2.03
C PHE A 205 4.43 -24.00 1.05
N VAL A 206 4.01 -24.19 -0.20
CA VAL A 206 4.82 -24.79 -1.25
C VAL A 206 4.83 -23.92 -2.50
N SER A 207 5.94 -23.93 -3.24
CA SER A 207 6.04 -23.35 -4.58
C SER A 207 5.69 -24.41 -5.63
N PHE A 208 5.46 -23.95 -6.87
CA PHE A 208 5.20 -24.84 -8.00
C PHE A 208 6.31 -25.87 -8.24
N ASP A 209 7.57 -25.52 -7.97
CA ASP A 209 8.73 -26.37 -8.29
C ASP A 209 9.06 -27.43 -7.20
N ILE A 210 8.18 -27.62 -6.21
CA ILE A 210 8.42 -28.56 -5.13
C ILE A 210 8.56 -30.01 -5.65
N GLY A 211 9.63 -30.70 -5.25
CA GLY A 211 9.88 -32.08 -5.68
C GLY A 211 8.84 -33.08 -5.15
N LEU A 212 8.63 -33.12 -3.83
CA LEU A 212 7.66 -34.00 -3.17
C LEU A 212 6.61 -33.18 -2.44
N ILE A 213 5.34 -33.50 -2.70
CA ILE A 213 4.21 -32.84 -2.03
C ILE A 213 4.07 -33.32 -0.57
N PRO A 214 3.57 -32.47 0.34
CA PRO A 214 3.27 -32.86 1.70
C PRO A 214 2.17 -33.94 1.75
N VAL A 215 2.41 -35.00 2.53
CA VAL A 215 1.46 -36.12 2.72
C VAL A 215 0.75 -36.07 4.08
N LYS A 216 1.30 -35.32 5.04
CA LYS A 216 0.75 -35.19 6.40
C LYS A 216 0.88 -33.76 6.91
N PRO A 217 -0.03 -33.33 7.81
CA PRO A 217 0.08 -32.06 8.51
C PRO A 217 1.27 -32.05 9.47
N ARG A 218 1.65 -30.85 9.92
CA ARG A 218 2.61 -30.70 11.02
C ARG A 218 1.94 -31.07 12.35
N GLU A 219 2.68 -31.73 13.24
CA GLU A 219 2.17 -32.12 14.56
C GLU A 219 1.63 -30.94 15.37
N LYS A 220 2.30 -29.78 15.28
CA LYS A 220 1.83 -28.55 15.94
C LYS A 220 0.45 -28.12 15.45
N ALA A 221 0.15 -28.25 14.15
CA ALA A 221 -1.17 -27.91 13.62
C ALA A 221 -2.29 -28.77 14.23
N LEU A 222 -2.00 -30.04 14.54
CA LEU A 222 -2.96 -30.94 15.20
C LEU A 222 -3.20 -30.53 16.66
N LYS A 223 -2.15 -30.19 17.41
CA LYS A 223 -2.29 -29.68 18.79
C LYS A 223 -3.15 -28.42 18.86
N PHE A 224 -2.99 -27.50 17.90
CA PHE A 224 -3.82 -26.29 17.83
C PHE A 224 -5.30 -26.58 17.61
N LEU A 225 -5.67 -27.65 16.89
CA LEU A 225 -7.07 -28.06 16.78
C LEU A 225 -7.67 -28.46 18.11
N GLU A 226 -6.90 -29.18 18.94
CA GLU A 226 -7.34 -29.62 20.26
C GLU A 226 -7.53 -28.42 21.19
N VAL A 227 -6.53 -27.53 21.27
CA VAL A 227 -6.58 -26.33 22.11
C VAL A 227 -7.72 -25.40 21.71
N LYS A 228 -8.00 -25.28 20.40
CA LYS A 228 -9.08 -24.43 19.89
C LYS A 228 -10.45 -25.12 19.86
N PHE A 229 -10.57 -26.35 20.37
CA PHE A 229 -11.81 -27.14 20.37
C PHE A 229 -12.43 -27.31 18.96
N LEU A 230 -11.58 -27.39 17.93
CA LEU A 230 -11.95 -27.53 16.52
C LEU A 230 -11.79 -28.95 15.97
N SER A 231 -11.32 -29.89 16.80
CA SER A 231 -11.06 -31.30 16.43
C SER A 231 -12.31 -32.16 16.20
N GLY A 232 -13.51 -31.64 16.48
CA GLY A 232 -14.77 -32.38 16.36
C GLY A 232 -15.44 -32.24 14.98
N ILE A 233 -16.69 -31.80 15.00
CA ILE A 233 -17.56 -31.71 13.81
C ILE A 233 -16.95 -30.80 12.73
N GLN A 234 -16.23 -29.76 13.14
CA GLN A 234 -15.65 -28.78 12.22
C GLN A 234 -14.53 -29.36 11.36
N TYR A 235 -13.65 -30.15 11.98
CA TYR A 235 -12.59 -30.86 11.29
C TYR A 235 -13.15 -31.87 10.29
N GLU A 236 -14.10 -32.71 10.70
CA GLU A 236 -14.71 -33.70 9.81
C GLU A 236 -15.48 -33.05 8.64
N LYS A 237 -16.15 -31.91 8.86
CA LYS A 237 -16.83 -31.18 7.79
C LYS A 237 -15.83 -30.69 6.73
N ILE A 238 -14.71 -30.09 7.16
CA ILE A 238 -13.68 -29.60 6.24
C ILE A 238 -13.01 -30.76 5.49
N LYS A 239 -12.71 -31.86 6.20
CA LYS A 239 -12.15 -33.06 5.60
C LYS A 239 -13.06 -33.63 4.51
N LYS A 240 -14.38 -33.70 4.77
CA LYS A 240 -15.37 -34.10 3.77
C LYS A 240 -15.36 -33.19 2.53
N CYS A 241 -15.23 -31.88 2.70
CA CYS A 241 -15.10 -30.96 1.56
C CYS A 241 -13.86 -31.28 0.70
N PHE A 242 -12.72 -31.61 1.32
CA PHE A 242 -11.50 -31.98 0.61
C PHE A 242 -11.56 -33.37 -0.04
N ASP A 243 -12.37 -34.27 0.50
CA ASP A 243 -12.62 -35.59 -0.09
C ASP A 243 -13.53 -35.49 -1.33
N GLU A 244 -14.51 -34.58 -1.33
CA GLU A 244 -15.36 -34.30 -2.50
C GLU A 244 -14.61 -33.52 -3.59
N ARG A 245 -13.77 -32.56 -3.20
CA ARG A 245 -12.97 -31.74 -4.10
C ARG A 245 -11.58 -31.50 -3.50
N PRO A 246 -10.49 -31.92 -4.15
CA PRO A 246 -9.17 -31.93 -3.53
C PRO A 246 -8.50 -30.54 -3.44
N VAL A 247 -9.03 -29.53 -4.15
CA VAL A 247 -8.43 -28.19 -4.26
C VAL A 247 -9.49 -27.11 -4.04
N TRP A 248 -9.30 -26.27 -3.03
CA TRP A 248 -10.25 -25.22 -2.64
C TRP A 248 -9.57 -23.88 -2.39
N SER A 249 -10.26 -22.79 -2.73
CA SER A 249 -9.94 -21.46 -2.20
C SER A 249 -10.50 -21.30 -0.78
N LYS A 250 -9.84 -20.49 0.05
CA LYS A 250 -10.33 -20.17 1.40
C LYS A 250 -11.72 -19.53 1.36
N LEU A 251 -11.95 -18.61 0.42
CA LEU A 251 -13.25 -17.94 0.24
C LEU A 251 -14.37 -18.93 -0.09
N ALA A 252 -14.11 -19.91 -0.96
CA ALA A 252 -15.09 -20.94 -1.29
C ALA A 252 -15.43 -21.79 -0.05
N LEU A 253 -14.43 -22.17 0.75
CA LEU A 253 -14.68 -22.90 1.99
C LEU A 253 -15.48 -22.08 3.00
N MET A 254 -15.21 -20.79 3.15
CA MET A 254 -16.03 -19.91 4.00
C MET A 254 -17.51 -19.93 3.55
N CYS A 255 -17.76 -19.80 2.25
CA CYS A 255 -19.11 -19.79 1.70
C CYS A 255 -19.85 -21.13 1.85
N VAL A 256 -19.15 -22.25 1.61
CA VAL A 256 -19.74 -23.61 1.66
C VAL A 256 -19.93 -24.09 3.09
N THR A 257 -18.96 -23.83 3.97
CA THR A 257 -18.99 -24.34 5.35
C THR A 257 -19.65 -23.38 6.34
N GLY A 258 -19.71 -22.09 6.03
CA GLY A 258 -20.12 -21.03 6.96
C GLY A 258 -19.07 -20.71 8.03
N TYR A 259 -17.84 -21.24 7.91
CA TYR A 259 -16.78 -20.99 8.88
C TYR A 259 -16.10 -19.66 8.65
N GLN A 260 -15.79 -18.99 9.76
CA GLN A 260 -15.11 -17.71 9.75
C GLN A 260 -13.60 -17.86 9.54
N HIS A 261 -12.95 -16.73 9.25
CA HIS A 261 -11.51 -16.69 8.98
C HIS A 261 -10.69 -17.33 10.11
N ASP A 262 -11.06 -17.09 11.36
CA ASP A 262 -10.34 -17.56 12.55
C ASP A 262 -10.46 -19.06 12.76
N GLN A 263 -11.57 -19.67 12.37
CA GLN A 263 -11.74 -21.12 12.44
C GLN A 263 -10.92 -21.82 11.34
N LEU A 264 -11.04 -21.33 10.11
CA LEU A 264 -10.33 -21.90 8.95
C LEU A 264 -8.82 -21.80 9.08
N LYS A 265 -8.34 -20.76 9.76
CA LYS A 265 -6.92 -20.55 10.06
C LYS A 265 -6.27 -21.74 10.77
N TYR A 266 -6.99 -22.43 11.67
CA TYR A 266 -6.48 -23.61 12.38
C TYR A 266 -6.89 -24.92 11.68
N LEU A 267 -8.07 -24.96 11.05
CA LEU A 267 -8.56 -26.13 10.34
C LEU A 267 -7.74 -26.45 9.08
N LEU A 268 -7.43 -25.46 8.25
CA LEU A 268 -6.76 -25.68 6.96
C LEU A 268 -5.36 -26.31 7.07
N PRO A 269 -4.47 -25.84 7.97
CA PRO A 269 -3.15 -26.46 8.19
C PRO A 269 -3.18 -27.95 8.53
N SER A 270 -4.29 -28.45 9.08
CA SER A 270 -4.45 -29.83 9.51
C SER A 270 -4.88 -30.78 8.40
N VAL A 271 -5.52 -30.28 7.33
CA VAL A 271 -6.09 -31.09 6.24
C VAL A 271 -5.43 -30.87 4.88
N ALA A 272 -4.77 -29.71 4.71
CA ALA A 272 -4.29 -29.26 3.41
C ALA A 272 -2.97 -28.48 3.52
N TYR A 273 -2.26 -28.43 2.39
CA TYR A 273 -1.12 -27.55 2.16
C TYR A 273 -1.48 -26.46 1.15
N TYR A 274 -0.67 -25.42 1.03
CA TYR A 274 -0.99 -24.22 0.24
C TYR A 274 0.03 -23.94 -0.85
N PHE A 275 -0.44 -23.72 -2.09
CA PHE A 275 0.42 -23.29 -3.19
C PHE A 275 0.56 -21.75 -3.23
N VAL A 276 1.80 -21.28 -3.11
CA VAL A 276 2.14 -19.85 -3.19
C VAL A 276 2.29 -19.38 -4.63
N THR A 277 2.85 -20.23 -5.50
CA THR A 277 3.17 -19.90 -6.89
C THR A 277 2.58 -20.89 -7.88
N GLY A 278 2.53 -20.50 -9.15
CA GLY A 278 2.07 -21.33 -10.25
C GLY A 278 0.56 -21.30 -10.54
N PRO A 279 0.05 -22.28 -11.29
CA PRO A 279 -1.34 -22.31 -11.78
C PRO A 279 -2.38 -22.58 -10.67
N PHE A 280 -1.93 -23.13 -9.54
CA PHE A 280 -2.76 -23.41 -8.36
C PHE A 280 -2.49 -22.43 -7.21
N ARG A 281 -1.88 -21.27 -7.50
CA ARG A 281 -1.58 -20.26 -6.47
C ARG A 281 -2.83 -19.83 -5.72
N VAL A 282 -2.70 -19.50 -4.44
CA VAL A 282 -3.81 -19.06 -3.58
C VAL A 282 -4.85 -20.16 -3.32
N MET A 283 -4.48 -21.43 -3.53
CA MET A 283 -5.35 -22.59 -3.30
C MET A 283 -4.78 -23.50 -2.22
N TRP A 284 -5.70 -24.05 -1.42
CA TRP A 284 -5.45 -25.12 -0.47
C TRP A 284 -5.68 -26.46 -1.16
N VAL A 285 -4.74 -27.38 -0.97
CA VAL A 285 -4.72 -28.70 -1.61
C VAL A 285 -4.64 -29.78 -0.54
N ARG A 286 -5.51 -30.78 -0.64
CA ARG A 286 -5.52 -31.92 0.28
C ARG A 286 -4.15 -32.60 0.32
N PHE A 287 -3.70 -32.98 1.51
CA PHE A 287 -2.45 -33.73 1.67
C PHE A 287 -2.44 -35.00 0.82
N GLY A 288 -1.28 -35.29 0.20
CA GLY A 288 -1.08 -36.44 -0.68
C GLY A 288 -1.68 -36.31 -2.09
N TYR A 289 -2.41 -35.23 -2.40
CA TYR A 289 -2.89 -34.95 -3.76
C TYR A 289 -1.97 -33.97 -4.49
N ASP A 290 -1.48 -34.31 -5.69
CA ASP A 290 -0.64 -33.43 -6.52
C ASP A 290 -1.38 -33.01 -7.81
N PRO A 291 -1.91 -31.77 -7.89
CA PRO A 291 -2.66 -31.32 -9.06
C PRO A 291 -1.78 -31.11 -10.30
N ARG A 292 -0.44 -31.17 -10.16
CA ARG A 292 0.51 -31.08 -11.28
C ARG A 292 0.74 -32.42 -11.97
N ARG A 293 0.29 -33.53 -11.37
CA ARG A 293 0.40 -34.89 -11.94
C ARG A 293 -0.86 -35.34 -12.64
N GLU A 294 -2.00 -34.75 -12.31
CA GLU A 294 -3.29 -35.13 -12.84
C GLU A 294 -3.84 -34.04 -13.79
N PRO A 295 -3.98 -34.31 -15.10
CA PRO A 295 -4.53 -33.34 -16.04
C PRO A 295 -5.99 -32.95 -15.78
N ALA A 296 -6.77 -33.81 -15.11
CA ALA A 296 -8.14 -33.51 -14.73
C ALA A 296 -8.23 -32.32 -13.76
N SER A 297 -7.17 -32.05 -13.00
CA SER A 297 -7.08 -30.91 -12.08
C SER A 297 -7.06 -29.55 -12.76
N ARG A 298 -7.03 -29.48 -14.11
CA ARG A 298 -7.07 -28.23 -14.89
C ARG A 298 -8.24 -27.31 -14.50
N ILE A 299 -9.37 -27.88 -14.10
CA ILE A 299 -10.57 -27.14 -13.67
C ILE A 299 -10.37 -26.43 -12.30
N TYR A 300 -9.41 -26.89 -11.50
CA TYR A 300 -9.12 -26.33 -10.18
C TYR A 300 -8.07 -25.23 -10.21
N GLN A 301 -7.49 -24.93 -11.38
CA GLN A 301 -6.53 -23.85 -11.54
C GLN A 301 -7.14 -22.48 -11.22
N THR A 302 -6.28 -21.58 -10.76
CA THR A 302 -6.62 -20.23 -10.34
C THR A 302 -6.74 -19.29 -11.53
N LEU A 303 -7.91 -18.66 -11.67
CA LEU A 303 -8.16 -17.53 -12.56
C LEU A 303 -8.18 -16.23 -11.73
N ASP A 304 -7.08 -15.49 -11.80
CA ASP A 304 -6.97 -14.15 -11.23
C ASP A 304 -7.71 -13.15 -12.11
N TYR A 305 -8.87 -12.71 -11.65
CA TYR A 305 -9.73 -11.76 -12.34
C TYR A 305 -9.69 -10.41 -11.64
N ARG A 306 -9.41 -9.36 -12.41
CA ARG A 306 -9.45 -7.96 -12.00
C ARG A 306 -10.40 -7.23 -12.93
N ILE A 307 -11.35 -6.49 -12.36
CA ILE A 307 -12.31 -5.70 -13.13
C ILE A 307 -11.55 -4.62 -13.90
N ARG A 308 -11.75 -4.55 -15.21
CA ARG A 308 -11.21 -3.50 -16.09
C ARG A 308 -12.35 -2.61 -16.55
N ALA A 309 -12.59 -1.53 -15.80
CA ALA A 309 -13.62 -0.54 -16.11
C ALA A 309 -13.07 0.89 -15.92
N PRO A 310 -13.65 1.90 -16.59
CA PRO A 310 -13.30 3.30 -16.34
C PRO A 310 -13.53 3.67 -14.86
N ALA A 311 -12.69 4.55 -14.31
CA ALA A 311 -12.62 4.85 -12.87
C ALA A 311 -13.98 5.16 -12.23
N GLY A 312 -14.87 5.88 -12.92
CA GLY A 312 -16.22 6.22 -12.42
C GLY A 312 -17.13 5.00 -12.19
N LEU A 313 -17.00 3.95 -13.00
CA LEU A 313 -17.83 2.74 -12.89
C LEU A 313 -17.37 1.79 -11.78
N LEU A 314 -16.11 1.91 -11.32
CA LEU A 314 -15.54 1.08 -10.27
C LEU A 314 -16.03 1.48 -8.86
N SER A 315 -16.66 2.64 -8.71
CA SER A 315 -17.24 3.11 -7.43
C SER A 315 -18.27 2.14 -6.84
N LYS A 316 -18.98 1.38 -7.70
CA LYS A 316 -19.99 0.40 -7.31
C LYS A 316 -19.43 -0.93 -6.82
N VAL A 317 -18.14 -1.19 -7.03
CA VAL A 317 -17.49 -2.42 -6.56
C VAL A 317 -16.41 -2.07 -5.55
N LYS A 318 -16.53 -2.63 -4.35
CA LYS A 318 -15.61 -2.40 -3.24
C LYS A 318 -14.18 -2.80 -3.64
N ALA A 319 -13.25 -1.86 -3.48
CA ALA A 319 -11.83 -2.17 -3.55
C ALA A 319 -11.44 -2.93 -2.28
N LYS A 320 -10.88 -4.13 -2.42
CA LYS A 320 -10.44 -4.96 -1.29
C LYS A 320 -9.33 -4.29 -0.48
N ARG A 321 -8.54 -3.43 -1.13
CA ARG A 321 -7.59 -2.48 -0.53
C ARG A 321 -7.75 -1.16 -1.28
N SER A 322 -8.05 -0.07 -0.57
CA SER A 322 -8.12 1.25 -1.18
C SER A 322 -6.73 1.89 -1.22
N TYR A 323 -6.13 1.98 -2.40
CA TYR A 323 -4.88 2.72 -2.61
C TYR A 323 -5.11 4.23 -2.78
N ALA A 324 -6.36 4.68 -2.90
CA ALA A 324 -6.73 6.10 -2.90
C ALA A 324 -6.36 6.84 -1.60
N ASN A 325 -5.95 6.10 -0.56
CA ASN A 325 -5.41 6.66 0.68
C ASN A 325 -3.88 6.95 0.62
N TYR A 326 -3.18 6.52 -0.44
CA TYR A 326 -1.77 6.86 -0.64
C TYR A 326 -1.67 8.25 -1.27
N LEU A 327 -1.69 9.27 -0.42
CA LEU A 327 -1.42 10.63 -0.84
C LEU A 327 0.09 10.82 -1.00
N LEU A 328 0.50 11.37 -2.14
CA LEU A 328 1.85 11.89 -2.29
C LEU A 328 2.11 12.92 -1.18
N PRO A 329 3.29 12.90 -0.53
CA PRO A 329 3.62 13.82 0.56
C PRO A 329 3.46 15.31 0.20
N THR A 330 3.43 15.65 -1.08
CA THR A 330 3.33 17.01 -1.62
C THR A 330 1.87 17.50 -1.78
N LYS A 331 0.88 16.59 -1.71
CA LYS A 331 -0.55 16.94 -1.72
C LYS A 331 -1.05 17.10 -0.28
N SER A 332 -1.80 18.17 -0.01
CA SER A 332 -2.38 18.37 1.32
C SER A 332 -3.52 17.38 1.53
N THR A 333 -3.57 16.76 2.70
CA THR A 333 -4.68 15.93 3.16
C THR A 333 -6.00 16.69 3.03
N HIS A 334 -7.01 16.05 2.40
CA HIS A 334 -8.38 16.35 2.78
C HIS A 334 -8.52 16.04 4.27
N PRO A 335 -9.35 16.77 5.05
CA PRO A 335 -9.57 16.50 6.47
C PRO A 335 -10.12 15.09 6.80
N GLY A 336 -10.35 14.23 5.79
CA GLY A 336 -10.72 12.82 5.93
C GLY A 336 -9.66 11.81 5.48
N ALA A 337 -8.47 12.24 5.04
CA ALA A 337 -7.40 11.32 4.65
C ALA A 337 -6.75 10.70 5.89
N LYS A 338 -7.29 9.57 6.31
CA LYS A 338 -6.66 8.68 7.29
C LYS A 338 -5.34 8.23 6.67
N SER A 339 -4.21 8.61 7.27
CA SER A 339 -2.94 7.94 6.99
C SER A 339 -3.17 6.43 7.05
N VAL A 340 -2.52 5.66 6.18
CA VAL A 340 -2.39 4.21 6.34
C VAL A 340 -1.50 3.96 7.55
N VAL A 341 -1.98 4.36 8.74
CA VAL A 341 -1.61 3.69 9.96
C VAL A 341 -2.09 2.27 9.70
N ILE A 342 -1.20 1.31 9.86
CA ILE A 342 -1.61 -0.03 10.25
C ILE A 342 -2.20 0.17 11.64
N SER A 343 -3.42 0.73 11.70
CA SER A 343 -4.24 0.70 12.88
C SER A 343 -4.48 -0.77 13.08
N LYS A 344 -3.96 -1.24 14.21
CA LYS A 344 -4.48 -2.43 14.85
C LYS A 344 -5.92 -2.10 15.23
N ASP A 345 -6.83 -2.13 14.25
CA ASP A 345 -8.25 -2.34 14.49
C ASP A 345 -8.31 -3.52 15.49
N THR A 346 -8.88 -3.44 16.68
CA THR A 346 -9.98 -2.62 17.18
C THR A 346 -9.97 -2.64 18.73
N LEU A 347 -9.73 -1.52 19.41
CA LEU A 347 -10.09 -1.35 20.85
C LEU A 347 -10.35 0.13 21.22
N SER A 348 -11.00 0.88 20.33
CA SER A 348 -11.63 2.14 20.74
C SER A 348 -13.05 2.15 20.21
N SER A 349 -13.98 1.88 21.12
CA SER A 349 -15.42 2.00 20.97
C SER A 349 -15.77 3.42 20.53
N ASP A 350 -16.07 3.59 19.25
CA ASP A 350 -17.00 4.61 18.80
C ASP A 350 -17.95 3.93 17.81
N ASN A 351 -19.22 3.90 18.21
CA ASN A 351 -20.34 3.25 17.56
C ASN A 351 -20.57 3.81 16.15
N VAL A 352 -19.91 3.23 15.16
CA VAL A 352 -20.46 3.11 13.81
C VAL A 352 -20.45 1.62 13.52
N GLU A 353 -21.63 1.01 13.59
CA GLU A 353 -21.86 -0.36 13.14
C GLU A 353 -21.32 -0.47 11.72
N ALA A 354 -20.12 -1.03 11.56
CA ALA A 354 -19.71 -1.56 10.29
C ALA A 354 -20.64 -2.76 10.07
N GLU A 355 -21.63 -2.60 9.18
CA GLU A 355 -22.38 -3.72 8.66
C GLU A 355 -21.35 -4.79 8.25
N GLU A 356 -21.28 -5.88 8.99
CA GLU A 356 -20.51 -7.05 8.60
C GLU A 356 -21.12 -7.51 7.28
N ASP A 357 -20.49 -7.13 6.16
CA ASP A 357 -20.88 -7.55 4.82
C ASP A 357 -21.07 -9.07 4.83
N GLU A 358 -22.32 -9.55 4.91
CA GLU A 358 -22.62 -10.97 4.87
C GLU A 358 -22.04 -11.53 3.58
N ILE A 359 -20.97 -12.34 3.68
CA ILE A 359 -20.39 -13.01 2.52
C ILE A 359 -21.48 -13.93 1.97
N HIS A 360 -22.11 -13.50 0.89
CA HIS A 360 -23.18 -14.26 0.27
C HIS A 360 -22.66 -15.65 -0.12
N LYS A 361 -23.47 -16.70 0.05
CA LYS A 361 -23.05 -18.12 -0.14
C LYS A 361 -22.50 -18.44 -1.53
N THR A 362 -22.72 -17.56 -2.50
CA THR A 362 -22.29 -17.68 -3.90
C THR A 362 -21.12 -16.74 -4.27
N SER A 363 -20.56 -16.01 -3.31
CA SER A 363 -19.52 -14.98 -3.55
C SER A 363 -18.22 -15.51 -4.18
N TYR A 364 -17.97 -16.81 -4.07
CA TYR A 364 -16.80 -17.47 -4.67
C TYR A 364 -17.04 -17.93 -6.11
N GLN A 365 -18.29 -17.92 -6.58
CA GLN A 365 -18.66 -18.31 -7.94
C GLN A 365 -18.85 -17.08 -8.82
N PHE A 366 -18.54 -17.21 -10.10
CA PHE A 366 -18.93 -16.21 -11.08
C PHE A 366 -20.15 -16.69 -11.85
N VAL A 367 -21.26 -15.96 -11.76
CA VAL A 367 -22.49 -16.22 -12.50
C VAL A 367 -22.83 -14.97 -13.32
N PRO A 368 -23.03 -15.08 -14.65
CA PRO A 368 -23.48 -13.96 -15.47
C PRO A 368 -24.72 -13.28 -14.89
N GLY A 369 -24.71 -11.95 -14.80
CA GLY A 369 -25.78 -11.17 -14.18
C GLY A 369 -25.57 -10.81 -12.71
N THR A 370 -24.49 -11.28 -12.07
CA THR A 370 -24.09 -10.86 -10.72
C THR A 370 -22.78 -10.07 -10.76
N LEU A 371 -22.70 -9.00 -9.97
CA LEU A 371 -21.44 -8.25 -9.83
C LEU A 371 -20.49 -9.02 -8.89
N PRO A 372 -19.19 -9.10 -9.23
CA PRO A 372 -18.19 -9.65 -8.32
C PRO A 372 -18.18 -8.87 -6.98
N PRO A 373 -18.03 -9.55 -5.83
CA PRO A 373 -18.05 -8.91 -4.51
C PRO A 373 -16.84 -7.99 -4.26
N ALA A 374 -15.78 -8.10 -5.06
CA ALA A 374 -14.58 -7.29 -4.96
C ALA A 374 -13.98 -7.02 -6.33
N ARG A 375 -13.18 -5.93 -6.45
CA ARG A 375 -12.49 -5.58 -7.71
C ARG A 375 -11.48 -6.62 -8.20
N GLN A 376 -10.91 -7.41 -7.29
CA GLN A 376 -10.02 -8.52 -7.60
C GLN A 376 -10.48 -9.78 -6.88
N LEU A 377 -10.61 -10.87 -7.64
CA LEU A 377 -10.97 -12.20 -7.14
C LEU A 377 -10.10 -13.28 -7.79
N PHE A 378 -9.84 -14.32 -7.01
CA PHE A 378 -9.16 -15.53 -7.45
C PHE A 378 -10.22 -16.64 -7.59
N TYR A 379 -10.77 -16.77 -8.79
CA TYR A 379 -11.73 -17.83 -9.10
C TYR A 379 -11.01 -19.15 -9.39
N GLN A 380 -11.71 -20.27 -9.26
CA GLN A 380 -11.29 -21.54 -9.87
C GLN A 380 -12.15 -21.77 -11.11
N TYR A 381 -11.60 -22.36 -12.17
CA TYR A 381 -12.34 -22.53 -13.43
C TYR A 381 -13.65 -23.33 -13.27
N CYS A 382 -13.72 -24.28 -12.34
CA CYS A 382 -14.96 -25.00 -12.02
C CYS A 382 -16.06 -24.12 -11.40
N ASP A 383 -15.70 -22.99 -10.80
CA ASP A 383 -16.60 -22.05 -10.13
C ASP A 383 -17.04 -20.89 -11.05
N VAL A 384 -16.55 -20.86 -12.30
CA VAL A 384 -16.93 -19.88 -13.32
C VAL A 384 -18.07 -20.44 -14.18
N LYS A 385 -19.31 -20.04 -13.88
CA LYS A 385 -20.53 -20.50 -14.55
C LYS A 385 -20.90 -19.63 -15.75
N ALA A 386 -19.93 -19.39 -16.63
CA ALA A 386 -20.15 -18.67 -17.87
C ALA A 386 -20.28 -19.68 -19.04
N PRO A 387 -21.37 -19.67 -19.81
CA PRO A 387 -21.61 -20.65 -20.88
C PRO A 387 -20.47 -20.76 -21.88
N GLU A 388 -19.86 -19.63 -22.27
CA GLU A 388 -18.74 -19.61 -23.21
C GLU A 388 -17.49 -20.28 -22.62
N ILE A 389 -17.21 -20.06 -21.33
CA ILE A 389 -16.05 -20.63 -20.66
C ILE A 389 -16.24 -22.13 -20.44
N GLU A 390 -17.44 -22.58 -20.09
CA GLU A 390 -17.77 -24.00 -19.99
C GLU A 390 -17.69 -24.70 -21.37
N ALA A 391 -18.15 -24.04 -22.43
CA ALA A 391 -17.98 -24.51 -23.81
C ALA A 391 -16.50 -24.58 -24.23
N MET A 392 -15.70 -23.59 -23.83
CA MET A 392 -14.25 -23.60 -24.09
C MET A 392 -13.56 -24.74 -23.34
N LEU A 393 -13.87 -24.95 -22.06
CA LEU A 393 -13.30 -26.02 -21.23
C LEU A 393 -13.65 -27.42 -21.75
N SER A 394 -14.88 -27.61 -22.26
CA SER A 394 -15.34 -28.88 -22.83
C SER A 394 -14.73 -29.18 -24.21
N ARG A 395 -14.40 -28.14 -24.99
CA ARG A 395 -13.74 -28.28 -26.30
C ARG A 395 -12.22 -28.48 -26.22
N LEU A 396 -11.62 -28.37 -25.04
CA LEU A 396 -10.18 -28.58 -24.88
C LEU A 396 -9.81 -30.02 -25.26
N PRO A 397 -8.69 -30.22 -25.99
CA PRO A 397 -8.25 -31.55 -26.39
C PRO A 397 -8.02 -32.42 -25.15
N LYS A 398 -8.21 -33.73 -25.34
CA LYS A 398 -7.81 -34.71 -24.32
C LYS A 398 -6.30 -34.61 -24.14
N VAL A 399 -5.89 -34.47 -22.88
CA VAL A 399 -4.48 -34.29 -22.53
C VAL A 399 -3.71 -35.54 -22.91
N SER A 400 -2.62 -35.39 -23.65
CA SER A 400 -1.74 -36.50 -24.01
C SER A 400 -0.93 -36.96 -22.79
N PRO A 401 -0.59 -38.26 -22.68
CA PRO A 401 0.21 -38.78 -21.56
C PRO A 401 1.61 -38.16 -21.41
N SER A 402 2.11 -37.50 -22.47
CA SER A 402 3.40 -36.82 -22.50
C SER A 402 3.34 -35.35 -22.06
N MET A 403 2.14 -34.80 -21.83
CA MET A 403 1.98 -33.41 -21.43
C MET A 403 2.36 -33.24 -19.96
N THR A 404 3.22 -32.29 -19.67
CA THR A 404 3.59 -31.88 -18.31
C THR A 404 2.84 -30.61 -17.94
N CYS A 405 2.54 -30.44 -16.65
CA CYS A 405 1.94 -29.21 -16.14
C CYS A 405 2.92 -28.04 -16.29
N ASP A 406 2.52 -27.00 -17.04
CA ASP A 406 3.35 -25.82 -17.27
C ASP A 406 3.41 -24.92 -16.02
N PRO A 407 4.58 -24.38 -15.61
CA PRO A 407 4.68 -23.53 -14.43
C PRO A 407 3.81 -22.26 -14.45
N LYS A 408 3.46 -21.76 -15.64
CA LYS A 408 2.69 -20.52 -15.82
C LYS A 408 1.23 -20.79 -16.15
N HIS A 409 0.97 -21.71 -17.07
CA HIS A 409 -0.37 -21.97 -17.63
C HIS A 409 -1.00 -23.27 -17.11
N GLY A 410 -0.22 -24.11 -16.42
CA GLY A 410 -0.65 -25.41 -15.92
C GLY A 410 -1.02 -26.36 -17.05
N TRP A 411 -2.24 -26.87 -17.00
CA TRP A 411 -2.82 -27.80 -17.97
C TRP A 411 -3.64 -27.10 -19.06
N LEU A 412 -3.73 -25.76 -19.03
CA LEU A 412 -4.50 -24.97 -19.98
C LEU A 412 -3.58 -24.38 -21.06
N PRO A 413 -4.08 -24.18 -22.28
CA PRO A 413 -3.28 -23.61 -23.35
C PRO A 413 -2.92 -22.13 -23.06
N PRO A 414 -1.80 -21.63 -23.59
CA PRO A 414 -1.42 -20.23 -23.45
C PRO A 414 -2.53 -19.28 -23.92
N GLY A 415 -2.80 -18.23 -23.17
CA GLY A 415 -3.83 -17.23 -23.49
C GLY A 415 -5.27 -17.62 -23.13
N PHE A 416 -5.52 -18.84 -22.65
CA PHE A 416 -6.85 -19.26 -22.19
C PHE A 416 -7.38 -18.37 -21.06
N ASP A 417 -6.52 -18.07 -20.08
CA ASP A 417 -6.81 -17.17 -18.97
C ASP A 417 -7.19 -15.76 -19.44
N SER A 418 -6.48 -15.23 -20.45
CA SER A 418 -6.79 -13.93 -21.04
C SER A 418 -8.17 -13.91 -21.71
N GLN A 419 -8.52 -14.97 -22.45
CA GLN A 419 -9.84 -15.09 -23.08
C GLN A 419 -10.96 -15.16 -22.02
N CYS A 420 -10.78 -15.97 -20.97
CA CYS A 420 -11.72 -16.04 -19.86
C CYS A 420 -11.90 -14.68 -19.18
N ARG A 421 -10.81 -13.94 -18.90
CA ARG A 421 -10.88 -12.59 -18.33
C ARG A 421 -11.67 -11.64 -19.22
N THR A 422 -11.48 -11.69 -20.54
CA THR A 422 -12.22 -10.85 -21.49
C THR A 422 -13.72 -11.16 -21.47
N ILE A 423 -14.10 -12.43 -21.43
CA ILE A 423 -15.51 -12.86 -21.36
C ILE A 423 -16.14 -12.37 -20.05
N ILE A 424 -15.50 -12.63 -18.90
CA ILE A 424 -15.99 -12.19 -17.59
C ILE A 424 -16.11 -10.66 -17.57
N ASN A 425 -15.09 -9.94 -18.05
CA ASN A 425 -15.10 -8.47 -18.06
C ASN A 425 -16.20 -7.89 -18.95
N LYS A 426 -16.54 -8.56 -20.06
CA LYS A 426 -17.68 -8.17 -20.89
C LYS A 426 -18.99 -8.21 -20.09
N TYR A 427 -19.28 -9.34 -19.44
CA TYR A 427 -20.47 -9.49 -18.60
C TYR A 427 -20.53 -8.46 -17.46
N VAL A 428 -19.40 -8.23 -16.79
CA VAL A 428 -19.32 -7.26 -15.70
C VAL A 428 -19.51 -5.83 -16.21
N LEU A 429 -18.92 -5.47 -17.35
CA LEU A 429 -19.07 -4.14 -17.95
C LEU A 429 -20.50 -3.88 -18.42
N ASP A 430 -21.16 -4.86 -19.03
CA ASP A 430 -22.54 -4.73 -19.49
C ASP A 430 -23.48 -4.49 -18.28
N LEU A 431 -23.24 -5.18 -17.17
CA LEU A 431 -23.99 -4.99 -15.92
C LEU A 431 -23.68 -3.65 -15.23
N LEU A 432 -22.41 -3.24 -15.23
CA LEU A 432 -22.02 -1.94 -14.67
C LEU A 432 -22.66 -0.81 -15.47
N LYS A 433 -22.66 -0.88 -16.81
CA LYS A 433 -23.30 0.12 -17.69
C LYS A 433 -24.81 0.17 -17.53
N SER A 434 -25.50 -0.98 -17.47
CA SER A 434 -26.96 -1.03 -17.33
C SER A 434 -27.44 -0.47 -15.98
N SER A 435 -26.59 -0.49 -14.96
CA SER A 435 -26.87 0.10 -13.65
C SER A 435 -26.64 1.61 -13.57
N VAL A 436 -26.10 2.27 -14.60
CA VAL A 436 -25.86 3.72 -14.62
C VAL A 436 -27.12 4.43 -15.08
N SER A 437 -27.82 5.10 -14.15
CA SER A 437 -28.63 6.28 -14.46
C SER A 437 -27.70 7.45 -14.78
N GLU A 438 -28.07 8.29 -15.75
CA GLU A 438 -27.24 9.37 -16.33
C GLU A 438 -26.71 10.45 -15.35
N ASP A 439 -27.02 10.35 -14.05
CA ASP A 439 -26.91 11.46 -13.09
C ASP A 439 -25.74 11.38 -12.08
N SER A 440 -24.69 10.58 -12.37
CA SER A 440 -23.56 10.42 -11.43
C SER A 440 -22.19 10.55 -12.08
N PHE A 441 -21.99 11.54 -12.94
CA PHE A 441 -20.66 12.08 -13.21
C PHE A 441 -20.35 13.19 -12.20
N LYS A 442 -19.79 12.83 -11.05
CA LYS A 442 -18.90 13.76 -10.36
C LYS A 442 -17.55 13.65 -11.05
N ASP A 443 -17.08 14.75 -11.64
CA ASP A 443 -15.72 14.90 -12.12
C ASP A 443 -14.75 14.78 -10.93
N ASP A 444 -14.46 13.55 -10.51
CA ASP A 444 -13.28 13.26 -9.72
C ASP A 444 -12.09 13.24 -10.70
N GLU A 445 -11.64 14.43 -11.06
CA GLU A 445 -10.45 14.65 -11.86
C GLU A 445 -9.22 14.05 -11.13
N TYR A 446 -8.57 13.08 -11.79
CA TYR A 446 -7.30 12.45 -11.44
C TYR A 446 -7.26 11.53 -10.20
N ALA A 447 -7.94 10.38 -10.30
CA ALA A 447 -7.42 9.15 -9.69
C ALA A 447 -6.46 8.47 -10.68
N ASP A 448 -5.20 8.89 -10.67
CA ASP A 448 -4.12 8.17 -11.35
C ASP A 448 -3.85 6.86 -10.60
N ASP A 449 -4.51 5.79 -11.05
CA ASP A 449 -4.38 4.42 -10.53
C ASP A 449 -3.29 3.62 -11.28
N SER A 450 -2.33 4.30 -11.92
CA SER A 450 -1.33 3.65 -12.79
C SER A 450 -0.17 2.96 -12.04
N THR A 451 -0.18 2.95 -10.70
CA THR A 451 0.81 2.21 -9.90
C THR A 451 0.29 0.86 -9.41
N ASP A 452 -0.17 0.01 -10.34
CA ASP A 452 -0.39 -1.41 -10.09
C ASP A 452 0.95 -2.17 -10.21
N GLY A 453 1.84 -1.92 -9.25
CA GLY A 453 3.07 -2.69 -9.09
C GLY A 453 2.77 -4.18 -8.83
N GLU A 454 3.69 -5.06 -9.20
CA GLU A 454 3.60 -6.50 -8.95
C GLU A 454 3.34 -6.78 -7.45
N GLN A 455 2.11 -7.19 -7.12
CA GLN A 455 1.75 -7.60 -5.77
C GLN A 455 2.32 -8.98 -5.46
N ILE A 456 3.07 -9.06 -4.37
CA ILE A 456 3.31 -10.31 -3.65
C ILE A 456 1.93 -10.85 -3.22
N PRO A 457 1.54 -12.07 -3.63
CA PRO A 457 0.30 -12.67 -3.16
C PRO A 457 0.38 -12.85 -1.64
N TRP A 458 -0.53 -12.20 -0.92
CA TRP A 458 -0.98 -12.58 0.41
C TRP A 458 0.12 -12.95 1.43
N ASP A 459 0.54 -11.97 2.25
CA ASP A 459 0.85 -12.29 3.64
C ASP A 459 -0.49 -12.63 4.32
N GLU A 460 -0.84 -13.91 4.35
CA GLU A 460 -1.86 -14.41 5.29
C GLU A 460 -1.34 -14.11 6.71
N GLU A 461 -1.81 -13.02 7.32
CA GLU A 461 -1.44 -12.69 8.70
C GLU A 461 -2.12 -13.71 9.63
N PHE A 462 -1.39 -14.77 9.97
CA PHE A 462 -1.75 -15.66 11.07
C PHE A 462 -1.40 -14.96 12.38
N GLU A 463 -2.39 -14.62 13.21
CA GLU A 463 -2.14 -14.19 14.60
C GLU A 463 -1.91 -15.41 15.51
N ASP A 464 -0.75 -15.54 16.14
CA ASP A 464 -0.55 -16.64 17.09
C ASP A 464 -1.10 -16.23 18.47
N GLU A 465 -1.88 -17.13 19.08
CA GLU A 465 -1.96 -17.27 20.53
C GLU A 465 -0.93 -18.33 20.91
N ASP A 466 0.01 -17.97 21.78
CA ASP A 466 0.99 -18.93 22.30
C ASP A 466 0.27 -19.99 23.13
N ILE A 467 0.56 -21.26 22.88
CA ILE A 467 0.24 -22.34 23.81
C ILE A 467 1.40 -22.34 24.81
N ASP A 468 1.14 -21.91 26.04
CA ASP A 468 2.10 -22.07 27.15
C ASP A 468 2.35 -23.58 27.33
N ASP A 469 3.56 -24.02 26.98
CA ASP A 469 4.03 -25.40 27.17
C ASP A 469 4.33 -25.70 28.67
N ASP A 470 3.96 -24.82 29.60
CA ASP A 470 4.22 -24.94 31.06
C ASP A 470 3.01 -25.45 31.87
N ALA A 471 1.99 -26.03 31.23
CA ALA A 471 0.94 -26.75 31.94
C ALA A 471 1.25 -28.26 31.98
N ASN A 472 2.16 -28.64 32.88
CA ASN A 472 2.28 -30.01 33.38
C ASN A 472 2.34 -30.01 34.90
#